data_AF-A0A7U7J616-F1
#
_entry.id   AF-A0A7U7J616-F1
#
_cell.length_a   1.000
_cell.length_b   1.000
_cell.length_c   1.000
_cell.angle_alpha   90.00
_cell.angle_beta   90.00
_cell.angle_gamma   90.00
#
_symmetry.space_group_name_H-M   'P 1'
#
loop_
_entity.id
_entity.type
_entity.pdbx_description
1 polymer ?
#
loop_
_entity_poly.entity_id
_entity_poly.type
_entity_poly.pdbx_seq_one_letter_code
_entity_poly.pdbx_strand_id
1 'polypeptide(L)'
;MMPTLMNEFIYDIPVEQLPIYRGNHLILRTRHPAILPALLAEENPDHIVGVRLLSLEADSEALNAWAPGLPLDLVMTDPATEFPLLYRHTNLLDNHPARVVIPVSPGFGKAVKVAVALDFAVLLEAGQPEPALIEELTEVVTFYLRQPSVTQPVEFFHSTLLGFYHDDPMPLWVVVDENPRYQRYVTDAGIECLPGRLANVEVAVAPDAHREHEIEQVLAANEDCQSCEFLRSCGGYFKWPHRDYDCAGMKRLFGLLQDAAAELRRDLDAGPA
;
A
#
# COMPACT_ATOMS: atom_id res chain seq x y z
N MET A 1 36.31 -5.62 7.49
CA MET A 1 35.56 -6.67 6.76
C MET A 1 34.11 -6.46 7.16
N MET A 2 33.38 -5.62 6.41
CA MET A 2 31.96 -5.38 6.67
C MET A 2 31.22 -6.65 6.24
N PRO A 3 30.29 -7.19 7.04
CA PRO A 3 29.47 -8.29 6.59
C PRO A 3 28.67 -7.80 5.38
N THR A 4 28.75 -8.53 4.27
CA THR A 4 27.86 -8.39 3.14
C THR A 4 26.45 -8.63 3.68
N LEU A 5 25.72 -7.57 4.02
CA LEU A 5 24.29 -7.65 4.29
C LEU A 5 23.69 -8.19 2.99
N MET A 6 23.24 -9.45 2.99
CA MET A 6 22.34 -9.94 1.97
C MET A 6 21.16 -8.97 1.95
N ASN A 7 21.04 -8.18 0.87
CA ASN A 7 19.84 -7.40 0.63
C ASN A 7 18.72 -8.40 0.39
N GLU A 8 17.95 -8.70 1.43
CA GLU A 8 16.74 -9.52 1.30
C GLU A 8 15.63 -8.66 0.70
N PHE A 9 15.63 -8.55 -0.62
CA PHE A 9 14.52 -7.95 -1.35
C PHE A 9 13.27 -8.84 -1.23
N ILE A 10 12.12 -8.19 -1.20
CA ILE A 10 10.81 -8.80 -1.41
C ILE A 10 10.46 -8.62 -2.89
N TYR A 11 10.25 -9.73 -3.58
CA TYR A 11 9.87 -9.74 -5.00
C TYR A 11 8.36 -9.91 -5.14
N ASP A 12 7.71 -8.92 -5.73
CA ASP A 12 6.32 -8.99 -6.18
C ASP A 12 6.26 -9.55 -7.61
N ILE A 13 5.93 -10.84 -7.74
CA ILE A 13 6.04 -11.60 -8.98
C ILE A 13 4.70 -12.22 -9.39
N PRO A 14 4.41 -12.38 -10.69
CA PRO A 14 3.33 -13.23 -11.13
C PRO A 14 3.70 -14.69 -10.87
N VAL A 15 2.68 -15.49 -10.53
CA VAL A 15 2.85 -16.89 -10.11
C VAL A 15 3.62 -17.75 -11.12
N GLU A 16 3.57 -17.42 -12.41
CA GLU A 16 4.29 -18.09 -13.49
C GLU A 16 5.83 -17.93 -13.38
N GLN A 17 6.31 -16.90 -12.69
CA GLN A 17 7.74 -16.62 -12.49
C GLN A 17 8.29 -17.30 -11.23
N LEU A 18 7.45 -17.95 -10.43
CA LEU A 18 7.85 -18.63 -9.20
C LEU A 18 9.08 -19.55 -9.39
N PRO A 19 9.17 -20.41 -10.43
CA PRO A 19 10.32 -21.31 -10.58
C PRO A 19 11.68 -20.60 -10.67
N ILE A 20 11.71 -19.36 -11.16
CA ILE A 20 12.94 -18.56 -11.33
C ILE A 20 13.33 -17.88 -10.02
N TYR A 21 12.34 -17.45 -9.23
CA TYR A 21 12.54 -16.62 -8.04
C TYR A 21 12.47 -17.40 -6.71
N ARG A 22 12.47 -18.75 -6.77
CA ARG A 22 12.49 -19.61 -5.57
C ARG A 22 13.61 -19.23 -4.60
N GLY A 23 13.29 -19.28 -3.30
CA GLY A 23 14.23 -18.99 -2.21
C GLY A 23 14.41 -17.50 -1.87
N ASN A 24 13.78 -16.59 -2.62
CA ASN A 24 13.63 -15.19 -2.22
C ASN A 24 12.37 -15.00 -1.37
N HIS A 25 12.19 -13.83 -0.75
CA HIS A 25 10.92 -13.44 -0.14
C HIS A 25 9.96 -12.96 -1.22
N LEU A 26 8.76 -13.54 -1.30
CA LEU A 26 7.87 -13.40 -2.44
C LEU A 26 6.48 -12.89 -2.05
N ILE A 27 6.00 -11.91 -2.80
CA ILE A 27 4.57 -11.61 -2.93
C ILE A 27 4.11 -12.21 -4.26
N LEU A 28 3.15 -13.13 -4.22
CA LEU A 28 2.67 -13.83 -5.42
C LEU A 28 1.41 -13.19 -5.98
N ARG A 29 1.47 -12.71 -7.22
CA ARG A 29 0.34 -12.20 -7.97
C ARG A 29 -0.33 -13.29 -8.79
N THR A 30 -1.66 -13.36 -8.73
CA THR A 30 -2.45 -14.29 -9.54
C THR A 30 -3.86 -13.80 -9.81
N ARG A 31 -4.44 -14.24 -10.92
CA ARG A 31 -5.88 -14.16 -11.21
C ARG A 31 -6.63 -15.47 -10.90
N HIS A 32 -5.89 -16.53 -10.59
CA HIS A 32 -6.39 -17.89 -10.44
C HIS A 32 -5.95 -18.48 -9.09
N PRO A 33 -6.51 -18.00 -7.97
CA PRO A 33 -6.10 -18.42 -6.61
C PRO A 33 -6.13 -19.93 -6.38
N ALA A 34 -7.02 -20.67 -7.05
CA ALA A 34 -7.15 -22.13 -6.89
C ALA A 34 -5.87 -22.93 -7.23
N ILE A 35 -4.92 -22.36 -7.98
CA ILE A 35 -3.66 -23.05 -8.30
C ILE A 35 -2.65 -23.01 -7.14
N LEU A 36 -2.77 -22.04 -6.23
CA LEU A 36 -1.74 -21.76 -5.22
C LEU A 36 -1.51 -22.93 -4.25
N PRO A 37 -2.55 -23.58 -3.67
CA PRO A 37 -2.32 -24.68 -2.73
C PRO A 37 -1.55 -25.85 -3.34
N ALA A 38 -1.82 -26.18 -4.60
CA ALA A 38 -1.13 -27.27 -5.29
C ALA A 38 0.29 -26.87 -5.71
N LEU A 39 0.46 -25.64 -6.22
CA LEU A 39 1.76 -25.14 -6.68
C LEU A 39 2.77 -24.99 -5.54
N LEU A 40 2.30 -24.60 -4.36
CA LEU A 40 3.12 -24.29 -3.19
C LEU A 40 3.18 -25.45 -2.18
N ALA A 41 2.65 -26.63 -2.52
CA ALA A 41 2.64 -27.79 -1.64
C ALA A 41 4.05 -28.24 -1.21
N GLU A 42 5.06 -27.96 -2.03
CA GLU A 42 6.47 -28.35 -1.81
C GLU A 42 7.38 -27.15 -1.47
N GLU A 43 6.86 -25.92 -1.46
CA GLU A 43 7.62 -24.72 -1.11
C GLU A 43 7.69 -24.56 0.42
N ASN A 44 8.78 -23.98 0.92
CA ASN A 44 8.80 -23.53 2.32
C ASN A 44 7.91 -22.28 2.43
N PRO A 45 6.79 -22.32 3.18
CA PRO A 45 5.87 -21.20 3.31
C PRO A 45 6.53 -19.94 3.88
N ASP A 46 7.64 -20.06 4.62
CA ASP A 46 8.35 -18.93 5.22
C ASP A 46 8.90 -17.91 4.20
N HIS A 47 9.07 -18.32 2.93
CA HIS A 47 9.51 -17.43 1.85
C HIS A 47 8.36 -16.72 1.14
N ILE A 48 7.11 -17.14 1.36
CA ILE A 48 5.94 -16.48 0.80
C ILE A 48 5.43 -15.48 1.84
N VAL A 49 5.67 -14.20 1.60
CA VAL A 49 5.31 -13.12 2.54
C VAL A 49 3.90 -12.57 2.29
N GLY A 50 3.30 -12.91 1.15
CA GLY A 50 1.91 -12.57 0.86
C GLY A 50 1.44 -13.01 -0.53
N VAL A 51 0.15 -12.87 -0.78
CA VAL A 51 -0.48 -13.14 -2.08
C VAL A 51 -1.35 -11.95 -2.48
N ARG A 52 -1.30 -11.58 -3.75
CA ARG A 52 -2.12 -10.52 -4.33
C ARG A 52 -3.06 -11.08 -5.40
N LEU A 53 -4.35 -10.99 -5.14
CA LEU A 53 -5.39 -11.38 -6.09
C LEU A 53 -5.71 -10.22 -7.00
N LEU A 54 -5.40 -10.38 -8.30
CA LEU A 54 -5.53 -9.34 -9.32
C LEU A 54 -6.96 -9.21 -9.89
N SER A 55 -7.93 -9.90 -9.31
CA SER A 55 -9.34 -9.84 -9.71
C SER A 55 -10.25 -10.22 -8.55
N LEU A 56 -11.21 -9.34 -8.23
CA LEU A 56 -12.28 -9.62 -7.28
C LEU A 56 -13.37 -10.55 -7.84
N GLU A 57 -13.31 -10.88 -9.14
CA GLU A 57 -14.19 -11.91 -9.71
C GLU A 57 -13.68 -13.33 -9.46
N ALA A 58 -12.41 -13.48 -9.08
CA ALA A 58 -11.80 -14.77 -8.86
C ALA A 58 -12.42 -15.50 -7.66
N ASP A 59 -12.60 -16.81 -7.77
CA ASP A 59 -13.08 -17.63 -6.67
C ASP A 59 -11.95 -17.86 -5.65
N SER A 60 -12.03 -17.20 -4.49
CA SER A 60 -11.02 -17.29 -3.44
C SER A 60 -11.25 -18.46 -2.46
N GLU A 61 -12.25 -19.31 -2.66
CA GLU A 61 -12.60 -20.38 -1.69
C GLU A 61 -11.42 -21.29 -1.38
N ALA A 62 -10.61 -21.62 -2.39
CA ALA A 62 -9.42 -22.44 -2.25
C ALA A 62 -8.37 -21.87 -1.28
N LEU A 63 -8.41 -20.57 -1.00
CA LEU A 63 -7.49 -19.90 -0.07
C LEU A 63 -8.02 -19.85 1.36
N ASN A 64 -9.33 -20.03 1.59
CA ASN A 64 -9.96 -19.80 2.90
C ASN A 64 -9.24 -20.51 4.05
N ALA A 65 -8.79 -21.76 3.87
CA ALA A 65 -8.09 -22.53 4.90
C ALA A 65 -6.61 -22.84 4.55
N TRP A 66 -6.15 -22.38 3.38
CA TRP A 66 -4.78 -22.63 2.93
C TRP A 66 -3.83 -21.59 3.53
N ALA A 67 -2.70 -22.03 4.10
CA ALA A 67 -1.67 -21.18 4.73
C ALA A 67 -2.22 -20.12 5.71
N PRO A 68 -2.91 -20.51 6.80
CA PRO A 68 -3.50 -19.55 7.75
C PRO A 68 -2.48 -18.53 8.28
N GLY A 69 -2.89 -17.27 8.33
CA GLY A 69 -2.07 -16.13 8.73
C GLY A 69 -1.30 -15.46 7.59
N LEU A 70 -1.32 -16.01 6.36
CA LEU A 70 -0.67 -15.41 5.21
C LEU A 70 -1.40 -14.13 4.75
N PRO A 71 -0.72 -12.98 4.63
CA PRO A 71 -1.36 -11.76 4.14
C PRO A 71 -1.91 -11.89 2.72
N LEU A 72 -3.14 -11.40 2.52
CA LEU A 72 -3.82 -11.40 1.23
C LEU A 72 -4.20 -9.97 0.81
N ASP A 73 -3.72 -9.54 -0.35
CA ASP A 73 -4.11 -8.29 -0.99
C ASP A 73 -5.19 -8.58 -2.05
N LEU A 74 -6.38 -8.01 -1.87
CA LEU A 74 -7.47 -8.06 -2.84
C LEU A 74 -7.45 -6.79 -3.69
N VAL A 75 -6.98 -6.88 -4.95
CA VAL A 75 -6.82 -5.71 -5.82
C VAL A 75 -8.12 -5.38 -6.52
N MET A 76 -8.61 -4.17 -6.29
CA MET A 76 -9.75 -3.59 -6.97
C MET A 76 -9.28 -2.76 -8.16
N THR A 77 -9.87 -2.98 -9.34
CA THR A 77 -9.52 -2.21 -10.55
C THR A 77 -10.46 -1.03 -10.75
N ASP A 78 -11.77 -1.23 -10.54
CA ASP A 78 -12.79 -0.19 -10.68
C ASP A 78 -13.62 -0.04 -9.39
N PRO A 79 -13.25 0.92 -8.52
CA PRO A 79 -13.97 1.17 -7.28
C PRO A 79 -15.43 1.59 -7.44
N ALA A 80 -15.84 2.12 -8.59
CA ALA A 80 -17.23 2.52 -8.81
C ALA A 80 -18.17 1.32 -8.99
N THR A 81 -17.64 0.18 -9.45
CA THR A 81 -18.46 -0.97 -9.87
C THR A 81 -18.12 -2.27 -9.12
N GLU A 82 -16.87 -2.46 -8.70
CA GLU A 82 -16.39 -3.73 -8.15
C GLU A 82 -16.56 -3.88 -6.64
N PHE A 83 -16.83 -2.78 -5.90
CA PHE A 83 -17.00 -2.85 -4.45
C PHE A 83 -18.02 -3.90 -3.93
N PRO A 84 -19.11 -4.26 -4.64
CA PRO A 84 -20.01 -5.34 -4.22
C PRO A 84 -19.37 -6.74 -4.30
N LEU A 85 -18.29 -6.92 -5.06
CA LEU A 85 -17.61 -8.22 -5.17
C LEU A 85 -16.89 -8.60 -3.88
N LEU A 86 -16.54 -7.62 -3.03
CA LEU A 86 -15.89 -7.86 -1.73
C LEU A 86 -16.65 -8.82 -0.81
N TYR A 87 -17.99 -8.86 -0.90
CA TYR A 87 -18.81 -9.79 -0.11
C TYR A 87 -18.43 -11.25 -0.33
N ARG A 88 -17.95 -11.61 -1.54
CA ARG A 88 -17.54 -12.98 -1.90
C ARG A 88 -16.27 -13.42 -1.16
N HIS A 89 -15.48 -12.48 -0.69
CA HIS A 89 -14.16 -12.73 -0.10
C HIS A 89 -14.14 -12.67 1.42
N THR A 90 -15.28 -12.39 2.07
CA THR A 90 -15.37 -12.21 3.53
C THR A 90 -14.87 -13.43 4.31
N ASN A 91 -15.07 -14.64 3.80
CA ASN A 91 -14.58 -15.88 4.42
C ASN A 91 -13.04 -15.95 4.51
N LEU A 92 -12.29 -15.11 3.77
CA LEU A 92 -10.83 -15.04 3.91
C LEU A 92 -10.43 -14.48 5.28
N LEU A 93 -11.24 -13.57 5.85
CA LEU A 93 -10.94 -12.89 7.11
C LEU A 93 -10.90 -13.85 8.31
N ASP A 94 -11.51 -15.03 8.19
CA ASP A 94 -11.51 -16.04 9.24
C ASP A 94 -10.10 -16.60 9.53
N ASN A 95 -9.23 -16.64 8.50
CA ASN A 95 -7.90 -17.25 8.61
C ASN A 95 -6.76 -16.35 8.12
N HIS A 96 -7.05 -15.21 7.49
CA HIS A 96 -6.05 -14.37 6.85
C HIS A 96 -6.18 -12.90 7.24
N PRO A 97 -5.05 -12.19 7.43
CA PRO A 97 -5.04 -10.73 7.42
C PRO A 97 -5.23 -10.26 5.97
N ALA A 98 -6.48 -10.22 5.52
CA ALA A 98 -6.84 -9.75 4.18
C ALA A 98 -7.05 -8.23 4.15
N ARG A 99 -6.46 -7.57 3.16
CA ARG A 99 -6.68 -6.14 2.88
C ARG A 99 -7.18 -5.93 1.46
N VAL A 100 -7.95 -4.87 1.23
CA VAL A 100 -8.36 -4.45 -0.10
C VAL A 100 -7.46 -3.32 -0.58
N VAL A 101 -6.85 -3.49 -1.75
CA VAL A 101 -6.09 -2.43 -2.43
C VAL A 101 -7.05 -1.68 -3.34
N ILE A 102 -7.24 -0.39 -3.07
CA ILE A 102 -8.24 0.45 -3.75
C ILE A 102 -7.54 1.65 -4.41
N PRO A 103 -7.61 1.80 -5.74
CA PRO A 103 -7.11 3.00 -6.40
C PRO A 103 -7.97 4.20 -6.06
N VAL A 104 -7.33 5.35 -5.85
CA VAL A 104 -8.04 6.63 -5.71
C VAL A 104 -8.49 7.09 -7.09
N SER A 105 -9.69 6.64 -7.46
CA SER A 105 -10.42 6.99 -8.67
C SER A 105 -11.90 7.20 -8.33
N PRO A 106 -12.71 7.82 -9.22
CA PRO A 106 -14.07 8.24 -8.86
C PRO A 106 -14.90 7.11 -8.23
N GLY A 107 -15.48 7.38 -7.05
CA GLY A 107 -16.31 6.42 -6.33
C GLY A 107 -15.57 5.53 -5.33
N PHE A 108 -14.24 5.69 -5.19
CA PHE A 108 -13.45 4.93 -4.22
C PHE A 108 -13.92 5.11 -2.78
N GLY A 109 -14.47 6.27 -2.41
CA GLY A 109 -14.95 6.51 -1.04
C GLY A 109 -16.10 5.56 -0.65
N LYS A 110 -16.92 5.13 -1.62
CA LYS A 110 -17.93 4.09 -1.39
C LYS A 110 -17.28 2.72 -1.23
N ALA A 111 -16.28 2.41 -2.03
CA ALA A 111 -15.53 1.16 -1.93
C ALA A 111 -14.83 1.03 -0.56
N VAL A 112 -14.19 2.10 -0.07
CA VAL A 112 -13.57 2.13 1.27
C VAL A 112 -14.60 1.86 2.36
N LYS A 113 -15.74 2.55 2.32
CA LYS A 113 -16.81 2.37 3.33
C LYS A 113 -17.32 0.92 3.35
N VAL A 114 -17.48 0.30 2.19
CA VAL A 114 -17.90 -1.10 2.09
C VAL A 114 -16.81 -2.05 2.57
N ALA A 115 -15.56 -1.85 2.18
CA ALA A 115 -14.45 -2.68 2.63
C ALA A 115 -14.32 -2.67 4.16
N VAL A 116 -14.33 -1.48 4.78
CA VAL A 116 -14.27 -1.33 6.24
C VAL A 116 -15.49 -1.93 6.92
N ALA A 117 -16.70 -1.76 6.35
CA ALA A 117 -17.92 -2.37 6.91
C ALA A 117 -17.94 -3.91 6.83
N LEU A 118 -17.11 -4.48 5.96
CA LEU A 118 -16.88 -5.92 5.83
C LEU A 118 -15.64 -6.38 6.59
N ASP A 119 -15.08 -5.54 7.47
CA ASP A 119 -13.90 -5.82 8.28
C ASP A 119 -12.60 -6.03 7.51
N PHE A 120 -12.51 -5.58 6.25
CA PHE A 120 -11.24 -5.51 5.55
C PHE A 120 -10.44 -4.27 5.93
N ALA A 121 -9.14 -4.45 6.17
CA ALA A 121 -8.16 -3.37 6.06
C ALA A 121 -8.13 -2.82 4.63
N VAL A 122 -7.76 -1.56 4.47
CA VAL A 122 -7.70 -0.89 3.16
C VAL A 122 -6.31 -0.33 2.91
N LEU A 123 -5.78 -0.55 1.72
CA LEU A 123 -4.60 0.14 1.20
C LEU A 123 -5.01 1.02 0.02
N LEU A 124 -4.91 2.34 0.18
CA LEU A 124 -5.21 3.30 -0.89
C LEU A 124 -4.01 3.52 -1.80
N GLU A 125 -4.20 3.28 -3.09
CA GLU A 125 -3.24 3.71 -4.12
C GLU A 125 -3.59 5.14 -4.53
N ALA A 126 -3.03 6.10 -3.79
CA ALA A 126 -3.44 7.50 -3.89
C ALA A 126 -3.12 8.18 -5.23
N GLY A 127 -2.21 7.64 -6.03
CA GLY A 127 -1.77 8.26 -7.28
C GLY A 127 -1.29 9.71 -7.11
N GLN A 128 -1.72 10.56 -8.05
CA GLN A 128 -1.62 12.02 -8.01
C GLN A 128 -3.04 12.58 -8.23
N PRO A 129 -3.88 12.63 -7.17
CA PRO A 129 -5.30 12.83 -7.34
C PRO A 129 -5.62 14.24 -7.83
N GLU A 130 -6.59 14.34 -8.74
CA GLU A 130 -7.17 15.62 -9.16
C GLU A 130 -7.97 16.27 -8.01
N PRO A 131 -8.25 17.59 -8.06
CA PRO A 131 -8.94 18.29 -6.98
C PRO A 131 -10.27 17.63 -6.54
N ALA A 132 -11.06 17.09 -7.47
CA ALA A 132 -12.31 16.41 -7.10
C ALA A 132 -12.07 15.14 -6.25
N LEU A 133 -11.00 14.39 -6.55
CA LEU A 133 -10.62 13.21 -5.77
C LEU A 133 -9.99 13.58 -4.43
N ILE A 134 -9.36 14.76 -4.31
CA ILE A 134 -8.90 15.30 -3.03
C ILE A 134 -10.08 15.58 -2.08
N GLU A 135 -11.17 16.15 -2.60
CA GLU A 135 -12.36 16.38 -1.79
C GLU A 135 -12.98 15.05 -1.34
N GLU A 136 -13.09 14.06 -2.22
CA GLU A 136 -13.53 12.71 -1.84
C GLU A 136 -12.58 12.06 -0.82
N LEU A 137 -11.24 12.20 -0.97
CA LEU A 137 -10.26 11.76 0.04
C LEU A 137 -10.49 12.43 1.40
N THR A 138 -10.84 13.71 1.40
CA THR A 138 -11.11 14.48 2.62
C THR A 138 -12.35 13.94 3.33
N GLU A 139 -13.38 13.57 2.58
CA GLU A 139 -14.56 12.89 3.12
C GLU A 139 -14.22 11.52 3.70
N VAL A 140 -13.35 10.75 3.05
CA VAL A 140 -12.91 9.43 3.55
C VAL A 140 -12.05 9.56 4.80
N VAL A 141 -11.12 10.52 4.87
CA VAL A 141 -10.36 10.81 6.10
C VAL A 141 -11.30 11.19 7.24
N THR A 142 -12.30 12.05 6.97
CA THR A 142 -13.29 12.44 7.98
C THR A 142 -14.09 11.23 8.46
N PHE A 143 -14.54 10.37 7.54
CA PHE A 143 -15.19 9.10 7.86
C PHE A 143 -14.29 8.23 8.74
N TYR A 144 -13.04 8.01 8.34
CA TYR A 144 -12.07 7.21 9.08
C TYR A 144 -11.82 7.74 10.51
N LEU A 145 -11.68 9.06 10.68
CA LEU A 145 -11.37 9.69 11.96
C LEU A 145 -12.59 9.83 12.89
N ARG A 146 -13.79 9.99 12.35
CA ARG A 146 -14.98 10.40 13.13
C ARG A 146 -16.06 9.33 13.22
N GLN A 147 -16.08 8.32 12.35
CA GLN A 147 -17.09 7.27 12.40
C GLN A 147 -16.70 6.21 13.45
N PRO A 148 -17.47 6.05 14.55
CA PRO A 148 -17.08 5.16 15.65
C PRO A 148 -17.04 3.66 15.31
N SER A 149 -17.71 3.27 14.23
CA SER A 149 -17.74 1.89 13.76
C SER A 149 -16.54 1.50 12.90
N VAL A 150 -15.63 2.44 12.61
CA VAL A 150 -14.41 2.16 11.83
C VAL A 150 -13.36 1.57 12.78
N THR A 151 -13.07 0.29 12.59
CA THR A 151 -12.06 -0.45 13.37
C THR A 151 -10.86 -0.86 12.51
N GLN A 152 -11.04 -0.93 11.19
CA GLN A 152 -10.02 -1.36 10.26
C GLN A 152 -9.12 -0.19 9.84
N PRO A 153 -7.82 -0.44 9.64
CA PRO A 153 -6.91 0.59 9.14
C PRO A 153 -7.26 0.93 7.69
N VAL A 154 -7.21 2.22 7.38
CA VAL A 154 -7.19 2.73 6.00
C VAL A 154 -5.82 3.34 5.78
N GLU A 155 -4.93 2.61 5.14
CA GLU A 155 -3.62 3.11 4.75
C GLU A 155 -3.74 4.02 3.55
N PHE A 156 -3.08 5.17 3.50
CA PHE A 156 -2.00 5.64 4.36
C PHE A 156 -2.43 6.50 5.56
N PHE A 157 -3.74 6.69 5.79
CA PHE A 157 -4.24 7.58 6.85
C PHE A 157 -3.86 7.07 8.23
N HIS A 158 -4.04 5.76 8.47
CA HIS A 158 -3.76 5.13 9.75
C HIS A 158 -2.30 5.30 10.16
N SER A 159 -1.34 4.88 9.32
CA SER A 159 0.09 5.01 9.64
C SER A 159 0.56 6.47 9.72
N THR A 160 0.02 7.37 8.89
CA THR A 160 0.34 8.80 8.96
C THR A 160 -0.14 9.42 10.27
N LEU A 161 -1.38 9.11 10.68
CA LEU A 161 -1.95 9.56 11.96
C LEU A 161 -1.08 9.09 13.13
N LEU A 162 -0.72 7.79 13.15
CA LEU A 162 0.14 7.23 14.20
C LEU A 162 1.54 7.87 14.21
N GLY A 163 2.12 8.09 13.03
CA GLY A 163 3.42 8.76 12.90
C GLY A 163 3.40 10.16 13.48
N PHE A 164 2.37 10.96 13.21
CA PHE A 164 2.19 12.27 13.85
C PHE A 164 1.91 12.15 15.35
N TYR A 165 1.11 11.18 15.75
CA TYR A 165 0.78 10.95 17.16
C TYR A 165 2.01 10.57 18.00
N HIS A 166 2.97 9.84 17.45
CA HIS A 166 4.21 9.46 18.12
C HIS A 166 5.40 10.41 17.86
N ASP A 167 5.22 11.43 17.02
CA ASP A 167 6.31 12.29 16.51
C ASP A 167 7.42 11.51 15.77
N ASP A 168 7.04 10.38 15.17
CA ASP A 168 7.91 9.52 14.37
C ASP A 168 7.26 9.18 13.02
N PRO A 169 7.12 10.17 12.12
CA PRO A 169 6.49 9.97 10.82
C PRO A 169 7.33 9.05 9.92
N MET A 170 6.66 8.07 9.31
CA MET A 170 7.23 7.15 8.34
C MET A 170 6.90 7.63 6.90
N PRO A 171 7.86 7.59 5.95
CA PRO A 171 7.60 8.02 4.59
C PRO A 171 6.57 7.12 3.90
N LEU A 172 5.69 7.71 3.09
CA LEU A 172 4.63 7.00 2.39
C LEU A 172 5.11 5.80 1.58
N TRP A 173 6.31 5.88 0.98
CA TRP A 173 6.94 4.76 0.28
C TRP A 173 6.96 3.47 1.10
N VAL A 174 7.15 3.55 2.41
CA VAL A 174 7.10 2.40 3.32
C VAL A 174 5.66 2.06 3.67
N VAL A 175 4.84 3.07 4.00
CA VAL A 175 3.45 2.88 4.43
C VAL A 175 2.61 2.15 3.38
N VAL A 176 2.84 2.43 2.10
CA VAL A 176 2.04 1.86 1.00
C VAL A 176 2.71 0.69 0.29
N ASP A 177 3.74 0.08 0.90
CA ASP A 177 4.43 -1.08 0.34
C ASP A 177 4.97 -0.82 -1.09
N GLU A 178 5.55 0.37 -1.32
CA GLU A 178 6.19 0.76 -2.59
C GLU A 178 7.66 1.19 -2.40
N ASN A 179 8.33 0.74 -1.34
CA ASN A 179 9.69 1.20 -1.03
C ASN A 179 10.72 0.49 -1.93
N PRO A 180 11.38 1.22 -2.87
CA PRO A 180 12.32 0.61 -3.79
C PRO A 180 13.62 0.14 -3.12
N ARG A 181 13.83 0.44 -1.83
CA ARG A 181 14.93 -0.13 -1.05
C ARG A 181 14.74 -1.62 -0.77
N TYR A 182 13.51 -2.05 -0.58
CA TYR A 182 13.19 -3.40 -0.11
C TYR A 182 12.37 -4.21 -1.10
N GLN A 183 11.70 -3.57 -2.05
CA GLN A 183 10.80 -4.26 -2.97
C GLN A 183 11.25 -4.19 -4.42
N ARG A 184 10.97 -5.27 -5.15
CA ARG A 184 11.14 -5.40 -6.59
C ARG A 184 9.84 -5.90 -7.19
N TYR A 185 9.50 -5.42 -8.38
CA TYR A 185 8.34 -5.87 -9.12
C TYR A 185 8.80 -6.60 -10.36
N VAL A 186 8.21 -7.75 -10.67
CA VAL A 186 8.55 -8.53 -11.88
C VAL A 186 7.34 -8.55 -12.79
N THR A 187 7.46 -8.04 -14.00
CA THR A 187 6.34 -8.06 -14.97
C THR A 187 5.97 -9.49 -15.39
N ASP A 188 4.82 -9.64 -16.05
CA ASP A 188 4.39 -10.92 -16.65
C ASP A 188 5.41 -11.48 -17.66
N ALA A 189 6.19 -10.60 -18.30
CA ALA A 189 7.28 -10.95 -19.19
C ALA A 189 8.58 -11.37 -18.45
N GLY A 190 8.59 -11.41 -17.12
CA GLY A 190 9.77 -11.73 -16.32
C GLY A 190 10.79 -10.59 -16.21
N ILE A 191 10.40 -9.37 -16.58
CA ILE A 191 11.28 -8.19 -16.49
C ILE A 191 11.14 -7.58 -15.10
N GLU A 192 12.25 -7.52 -14.36
CA GLU A 192 12.33 -6.81 -13.09
C GLU A 192 12.30 -5.29 -13.30
N CYS A 193 11.45 -4.61 -12.56
CA CYS A 193 11.34 -3.16 -12.48
C CYS A 193 11.02 -2.72 -11.04
N LEU A 194 10.90 -1.41 -10.85
CA LEU A 194 10.54 -0.87 -9.53
C LEU A 194 9.04 -1.00 -9.23
N PRO A 195 8.66 -1.07 -7.94
CA PRO A 195 7.28 -1.27 -7.54
C PRO A 195 6.38 -0.08 -7.89
N GLY A 196 5.10 -0.41 -8.11
CA GLY A 196 4.00 0.55 -8.16
C GLY A 196 4.24 1.69 -9.15
N ARG A 197 4.05 2.92 -8.68
CA ARG A 197 4.19 4.14 -9.50
C ARG A 197 5.59 4.37 -10.09
N LEU A 198 6.61 3.63 -9.65
CA LEU A 198 7.98 3.74 -10.15
C LEU A 198 8.27 2.83 -11.36
N ALA A 199 7.35 1.93 -11.72
CA ALA A 199 7.54 0.90 -12.74
C ALA A 199 7.86 1.44 -14.14
N ASN A 200 7.21 2.54 -14.55
CA ASN A 200 7.32 3.10 -15.91
C ASN A 200 8.29 4.28 -16.04
N VAL A 201 9.07 4.58 -15.00
CA VAL A 201 10.08 5.63 -15.10
C VAL A 201 11.26 5.05 -15.88
N GLU A 202 11.34 5.36 -17.18
CA GLU A 202 12.47 5.04 -18.04
C GLU A 202 13.74 5.69 -17.46
N VAL A 203 14.60 4.88 -16.85
CA VAL A 203 15.91 5.35 -16.42
C VAL A 203 16.95 4.33 -16.83
N ALA A 204 17.86 4.77 -17.69
CA ALA A 204 19.01 4.00 -18.15
C ALA A 204 20.07 3.89 -17.04
N VAL A 205 19.81 3.17 -15.94
CA VAL A 205 20.83 2.91 -14.89
C VAL A 205 20.68 1.50 -14.31
N ALA A 206 21.82 0.88 -14.03
CA ALA A 206 21.96 -0.47 -13.50
C ALA A 206 21.22 -0.70 -12.15
N PRO A 207 20.71 -1.92 -11.89
CA PRO A 207 19.65 -2.22 -10.91
C PRO A 207 19.96 -2.04 -9.41
N ASP A 208 21.18 -1.71 -8.99
CA ASP A 208 21.61 -2.10 -7.64
C ASP A 208 21.79 -0.99 -6.59
N ALA A 209 21.66 0.31 -6.88
CA ALA A 209 21.85 1.32 -5.81
C ALA A 209 21.33 2.76 -6.02
N HIS A 210 20.64 3.10 -7.12
CA HIS A 210 20.62 4.50 -7.57
C HIS A 210 19.27 5.23 -7.48
N ARG A 211 18.16 4.57 -7.12
CA ARG A 211 16.83 5.22 -7.07
C ARG A 211 16.48 5.90 -5.75
N GLU A 212 16.99 5.43 -4.59
CA GLU A 212 16.94 6.23 -3.35
C GLU A 212 17.62 7.57 -3.58
N HIS A 213 18.81 7.53 -4.20
CA HIS A 213 19.55 8.73 -4.55
C HIS A 213 18.81 9.60 -5.58
N GLU A 214 18.03 9.01 -6.50
CA GLU A 214 17.19 9.78 -7.43
C GLU A 214 16.01 10.45 -6.71
N ILE A 215 15.32 9.74 -5.80
CA ILE A 215 14.27 10.35 -4.96
C ILE A 215 14.87 11.51 -4.15
N GLU A 216 16.03 11.30 -3.52
CA GLU A 216 16.77 12.35 -2.81
C GLU A 216 17.15 13.52 -3.72
N GLN A 217 17.63 13.27 -4.94
CA GLN A 217 17.95 14.32 -5.91
C GLN A 217 16.72 15.10 -6.36
N VAL A 218 15.59 14.43 -6.60
CA VAL A 218 14.33 15.08 -6.95
C VAL A 218 13.85 15.95 -5.80
N LEU A 219 13.92 15.45 -4.57
CA LEU A 219 13.59 16.21 -3.37
C LEU A 219 14.53 17.42 -3.18
N ALA A 220 15.83 17.23 -3.42
CA ALA A 220 16.84 18.28 -3.34
C ALA A 220 16.74 19.30 -4.49
N ALA A 221 16.14 18.97 -5.62
CA ALA A 221 15.93 19.91 -6.72
C ALA A 221 14.58 20.64 -6.64
N ASN A 222 13.65 20.17 -5.80
CA ASN A 222 12.30 20.70 -5.71
C ASN A 222 12.13 21.60 -4.47
N GLU A 223 12.07 22.93 -4.69
CA GLU A 223 11.95 23.92 -3.62
C GLU A 223 10.68 23.73 -2.75
N ASP A 224 9.57 23.27 -3.36
CA ASP A 224 8.33 22.99 -2.62
C ASP A 224 8.50 21.87 -1.60
N CYS A 225 9.36 20.89 -1.90
CA CYS A 225 9.63 19.74 -1.05
C CYS A 225 10.65 20.07 0.04
N GLN A 226 11.72 20.82 -0.28
CA GLN A 226 12.77 21.17 0.69
C GLN A 226 12.23 21.91 1.92
N SER A 227 11.20 22.75 1.72
CA SER A 227 10.57 23.55 2.76
C SER A 227 9.26 22.97 3.28
N CYS A 228 8.87 21.76 2.81
CA CYS A 228 7.61 21.15 3.19
C CYS A 228 7.67 20.55 4.60
N GLU A 229 6.76 20.98 5.48
CA GLU A 229 6.63 20.41 6.83
C GLU A 229 6.31 18.92 6.85
N PHE A 230 5.61 18.42 5.82
CA PHE A 230 5.24 17.01 5.70
C PHE A 230 6.28 16.14 4.98
N LEU A 231 7.48 16.67 4.70
CA LEU A 231 8.49 15.95 3.92
C LEU A 231 8.84 14.58 4.52
N ARG A 232 8.97 14.47 5.86
CA ARG A 232 9.29 13.19 6.52
C ARG A 232 8.21 12.13 6.30
N SER A 233 6.94 12.52 6.33
CA SER A 233 5.82 11.58 6.16
C SER A 233 5.51 11.32 4.69
N CYS A 234 5.65 12.32 3.81
CA CYS A 234 5.39 12.18 2.38
C CYS A 234 6.56 11.51 1.64
N GLY A 235 7.80 11.82 1.99
CA GLY A 235 8.99 11.32 1.29
C GLY A 235 9.07 11.70 -0.19
N GLY A 236 8.30 12.69 -0.66
CA GLY A 236 8.20 13.03 -2.08
C GLY A 236 7.26 12.14 -2.90
N TYR A 237 6.50 11.26 -2.25
CA TYR A 237 5.61 10.29 -2.88
C TYR A 237 4.70 10.87 -3.98
N PHE A 238 4.09 12.02 -3.71
CA PHE A 238 3.18 12.69 -4.64
C PHE A 238 3.86 13.47 -5.76
N LYS A 239 5.20 13.53 -5.82
CA LYS A 239 5.94 14.12 -6.96
C LYS A 239 6.25 13.09 -8.06
N TRP A 240 5.61 11.92 -8.00
CA TRP A 240 5.75 10.86 -8.98
C TRP A 240 4.38 10.40 -9.52
N PRO A 241 4.27 10.14 -10.84
CA PRO A 241 5.31 10.32 -11.85
C PRO A 241 5.54 11.79 -12.25
N HIS A 242 4.56 12.68 -12.05
CA HIS A 242 4.65 14.08 -12.47
C HIS A 242 5.25 14.97 -11.36
N ARG A 243 6.48 15.46 -11.58
CA ARG A 243 7.27 16.22 -10.57
C ARG A 243 6.71 17.63 -10.29
N ASP A 244 5.88 18.14 -11.18
CA ASP A 244 5.21 19.45 -11.10
C ASP A 244 3.83 19.38 -10.42
N TYR A 245 3.40 18.20 -9.93
CA TYR A 245 2.13 18.04 -9.24
C TYR A 245 1.96 19.01 -8.06
N ASP A 246 0.81 19.70 -8.03
CA ASP A 246 0.44 20.62 -6.95
C ASP A 246 0.02 19.85 -5.69
N CYS A 247 0.89 19.87 -4.68
CA CYS A 247 0.65 19.17 -3.43
C CYS A 247 -0.32 19.91 -2.49
N ALA A 248 -0.88 21.07 -2.83
CA ALA A 248 -1.73 21.85 -1.92
C ALA A 248 -2.90 21.04 -1.34
N GLY A 249 -3.57 20.24 -2.17
CA GLY A 249 -4.66 19.35 -1.74
C GLY A 249 -4.18 18.30 -0.73
N MET A 250 -3.09 17.60 -1.05
CA MET A 250 -2.51 16.60 -0.16
C MET A 250 -1.98 17.21 1.15
N LYS A 251 -1.37 18.39 1.12
CA LYS A 251 -0.92 19.11 2.32
C LYS A 251 -2.09 19.39 3.27
N ARG A 252 -3.27 19.75 2.75
CA ARG A 252 -4.49 19.90 3.58
C ARG A 252 -4.87 18.57 4.27
N LEU A 253 -4.84 17.46 3.53
CA LEU A 253 -5.13 16.13 4.10
C LEU A 253 -4.14 15.75 5.21
N PHE A 254 -2.83 15.97 5.02
CA PHE A 254 -1.84 15.75 6.07
C PHE A 254 -2.08 16.66 7.29
N GLY A 255 -2.44 17.92 7.07
CA GLY A 255 -2.82 18.84 8.15
C GLY A 255 -3.99 18.32 8.99
N LEU A 256 -5.04 17.78 8.35
CA LEU A 256 -6.16 17.17 9.06
C LEU A 256 -5.73 15.99 9.95
N LEU A 257 -4.83 15.14 9.44
CA LEU A 257 -4.29 14.01 10.21
C LEU A 257 -3.40 14.49 11.37
N GLN A 258 -2.60 15.53 11.16
CA GLN A 258 -1.75 16.12 12.20
C GLN A 258 -2.59 16.76 13.31
N ASP A 259 -3.64 17.50 12.95
CA ASP A 259 -4.58 18.09 13.90
C ASP A 259 -5.32 17.02 14.71
N ALA A 260 -5.76 15.95 14.05
CA ALA A 260 -6.41 14.81 14.70
C ALA A 260 -5.47 14.07 15.66
N ALA A 261 -4.20 13.89 15.28
CA ALA A 261 -3.19 13.31 16.18
C ALA A 261 -2.96 14.19 17.42
N ALA A 262 -2.92 15.51 17.26
CA ALA A 262 -2.77 16.45 18.36
C ALA A 262 -4.02 16.50 19.27
N GLU A 263 -5.22 16.40 18.70
CA GLU A 263 -6.49 16.24 19.43
C GLU A 263 -6.45 14.98 20.29
N LEU A 264 -6.14 13.83 19.68
CA LEU A 264 -6.04 12.55 20.37
C LEU A 264 -5.03 12.57 21.53
N ARG A 265 -3.86 13.20 21.35
CA ARG A 265 -2.86 13.34 22.42
C ARG A 265 -3.40 14.14 23.60
N ARG A 266 -4.06 15.27 23.34
CA ARG A 266 -4.68 16.09 24.39
C ARG A 266 -5.77 15.33 25.15
N ASP A 267 -6.59 14.57 24.44
CA ASP A 267 -7.70 13.81 25.05
C ASP A 267 -7.18 12.69 25.96
N LEU A 268 -6.13 11.99 25.53
CA LEU A 268 -5.48 10.94 26.33
C LEU A 268 -4.74 11.51 27.54
N ASP A 269 -4.05 12.65 27.39
CA ASP A 269 -3.39 13.34 28.50
C ASP A 269 -4.39 13.88 29.55
N ALA A 270 -5.61 14.21 29.12
CA ALA A 270 -6.68 14.73 29.99
C ALA A 270 -7.55 13.62 30.64
N GLY A 271 -7.42 12.37 30.18
CA GLY A 271 -8.17 11.22 30.72
C GLY A 271 -7.68 10.77 32.10
N PRO A 272 -8.55 10.16 32.93
CA PRO A 272 -8.10 9.55 34.18
C PRO A 272 -7.15 8.36 33.89
N ALA A 273 -6.00 8.35 34.56
CA ALA A 273 -5.00 7.28 34.52
C ALA A 273 -5.51 5.95 35.10
#